data_AF-A0A5K1K3C3-F1
#
_entry.id   AF-A0A5K1K3C3-F1
#
_cell.length_a   1.000
_cell.length_b   1.000
_cell.length_c   1.000
_cell.angle_alpha   90.00
_cell.angle_beta   90.00
_cell.angle_gamma   90.00
#
_symmetry.space_group_name_H-M   'P 1'
#
loop_
_entity.id
_entity.type
_entity.pdbx_description
1 polymer ?
#
loop_
_entity_poly.entity_id
_entity_poly.type
_entity_poly.pdbx_seq_one_letter_code
_entity_poly.pdbx_strand_id
1 'polypeptide(L)'
;MEDLRAALTNLLKHAHKEMASTEGMRGRGWRRIYTDVCILLAYADILDFSASTDKVEDKVFPFSALSHLDHSIVIAGAPGDGRLDAILDLIDGIQEECLGSPPNHRRDAPFVAAVPPSPNPNPTSNSNSTSNSVAAPLLSAEKSVLRLDTPPSLGTFIARLSSRPFLLPGFLLDWPALNAHPWASLEYLRAAAGPGRVVPVEVGNDYRKDDWTQKMMPWDAFLASIEELEKQRDAGLSPGPLLYLAQHSLFNQFPALREDVIVPDYVYSDLPPPDDYPEYVPPTNDEHLVLNAWLGPAGTVSPAHTVGDVDLWIPALVLIFVDRVQGSVLQLLRTSRWPEDDMAGPP
;
A
#
# COMPACT_ATOMS: atom_id res chain seq x y z
N MET A 1 -18.09 32.15 -1.08
CA MET A 1 -17.32 30.88 -1.01
C MET A 1 -16.46 30.80 0.25
N GLU A 2 -15.79 31.88 0.65
CA GLU A 2 -14.92 31.90 1.85
C GLU A 2 -15.62 31.47 3.16
N ASP A 3 -16.79 32.04 3.49
CA ASP A 3 -17.54 31.66 4.70
C ASP A 3 -17.92 30.18 4.75
N LEU A 4 -18.27 29.61 3.58
CA LEU A 4 -18.58 28.19 3.45
C LEU A 4 -17.33 27.33 3.68
N ARG A 5 -16.19 27.70 3.08
CA ARG A 5 -14.92 26.98 3.27
C ARG A 5 -14.46 27.03 4.72
N ALA A 6 -14.60 28.16 5.39
CA ALA A 6 -14.28 28.29 6.82
C ALA A 6 -15.17 27.36 7.68
N ALA A 7 -16.48 27.34 7.41
CA ALA A 7 -17.42 26.45 8.09
C ALA A 7 -17.09 24.97 7.85
N LEU A 8 -16.84 24.57 6.59
CA LEU A 8 -16.46 23.21 6.22
C LEU A 8 -15.13 22.81 6.87
N THR A 9 -14.12 23.68 6.87
CA THR A 9 -12.82 23.41 7.49
C THR A 9 -12.95 23.20 9.01
N ASN A 10 -13.80 23.99 9.68
CA ASN A 10 -14.07 23.80 11.10
C ASN A 10 -14.80 22.48 11.37
N LEU A 11 -15.76 22.11 10.52
CA LEU A 11 -16.46 20.83 10.61
C LEU A 11 -15.51 19.65 10.35
N LEU A 12 -14.60 19.75 9.38
CA LEU A 12 -13.59 18.73 9.09
C LEU A 12 -12.70 18.47 10.32
N LYS A 13 -12.20 19.53 10.95
CA LYS A 13 -11.39 19.44 12.18
C LYS A 13 -12.16 18.81 13.32
N HIS A 14 -13.43 19.18 13.48
CA HIS A 14 -14.28 18.60 14.51
C HIS A 14 -14.54 17.12 14.26
N ALA A 15 -14.93 16.74 13.05
CA ALA A 15 -15.14 15.34 12.66
C ALA A 15 -13.86 14.50 12.84
N HIS A 16 -12.69 15.06 12.52
CA HIS A 16 -11.39 14.42 12.77
C HIS A 16 -11.11 14.16 14.25
N LYS A 17 -11.40 15.14 15.11
CA LYS A 17 -11.27 14.97 16.55
C LYS A 17 -12.23 13.89 17.07
N GLU A 18 -13.49 13.95 16.66
CA GLU A 18 -14.53 13.06 17.17
C GLU A 18 -14.37 11.62 16.68
N MET A 19 -13.85 11.39 15.47
CA MET A 19 -13.56 10.03 14.98
C MET A 19 -12.44 9.35 15.77
N ALA A 20 -11.48 10.11 16.31
CA ALA A 20 -10.39 9.58 17.13
C ALA A 20 -10.84 9.27 18.56
N SER A 21 -11.86 9.96 19.07
CA SER A 21 -12.34 9.82 20.44
C SER A 21 -13.58 8.94 20.62
N THR A 22 -14.18 8.47 19.53
CA THR A 22 -15.49 7.80 19.56
C THR A 22 -15.43 6.39 18.96
N GLU A 23 -15.74 5.38 19.77
CA GLU A 23 -15.80 3.99 19.34
C GLU A 23 -17.18 3.60 18.74
N GLY A 24 -17.20 2.48 18.01
CA GLY A 24 -18.43 1.87 17.50
C GLY A 24 -19.17 2.67 16.42
N MET A 25 -20.50 2.59 16.40
CA MET A 25 -21.34 3.19 15.33
C MET A 25 -21.21 4.71 15.24
N ARG A 26 -20.95 5.40 16.35
CA ARG A 26 -20.80 6.87 16.35
C ARG A 26 -19.49 7.30 15.68
N GLY A 27 -18.41 6.53 15.83
CA GLY A 27 -17.17 6.73 15.07
C GLY A 27 -17.39 6.59 13.56
N ARG A 28 -18.23 5.64 13.12
CA ARG A 28 -18.60 5.49 11.70
C ARG A 28 -19.35 6.71 11.16
N GLY A 29 -20.21 7.33 11.96
CA GLY A 29 -20.91 8.57 11.58
C GLY A 29 -19.95 9.73 11.34
N TRP A 30 -18.96 9.92 12.21
CA TRP A 30 -17.96 10.98 12.06
C TRP A 30 -17.03 10.78 10.86
N ARG A 31 -16.64 9.53 10.54
CA ARG A 31 -15.89 9.22 9.32
C ARG A 31 -16.68 9.56 8.05
N ARG A 32 -18.00 9.31 8.04
CA ARG A 32 -18.89 9.73 6.94
C ARG A 32 -18.93 11.25 6.80
N ILE A 33 -19.10 11.98 7.90
CA ILE A 33 -19.08 13.45 7.90
C ILE A 33 -17.75 13.98 7.38
N TYR A 34 -16.62 13.44 7.83
CA TYR A 34 -15.29 13.83 7.35
C TYR A 34 -15.17 13.63 5.83
N THR A 35 -15.61 12.47 5.34
CA THR A 35 -15.61 12.14 3.90
C THR A 35 -16.46 13.13 3.09
N ASP A 36 -17.69 13.38 3.53
CA ASP A 36 -18.61 14.29 2.84
C ASP A 36 -18.06 15.72 2.82
N VAL A 37 -17.40 16.17 3.90
CA VAL A 37 -16.77 17.50 3.96
C VAL A 37 -15.57 17.59 3.00
N CYS A 38 -14.73 16.55 2.91
CA CYS A 38 -13.65 16.50 1.92
C CYS A 38 -14.18 16.63 0.48
N ILE A 39 -15.25 15.91 0.15
CA ILE A 39 -15.89 16.01 -1.17
C ILE A 39 -16.40 17.43 -1.43
N LEU A 40 -17.07 18.06 -0.45
CA LEU A 40 -17.56 19.43 -0.59
C LEU A 40 -16.42 20.46 -0.74
N LEU A 41 -15.30 20.27 -0.03
CA LEU A 41 -14.11 21.11 -0.18
C LEU A 41 -13.48 20.94 -1.57
N ALA A 42 -13.41 19.70 -2.08
CA ALA A 42 -12.94 19.43 -3.43
C ALA A 42 -13.83 20.09 -4.48
N TYR A 43 -15.16 20.05 -4.34
CA TYR A 43 -16.06 20.79 -5.23
C TYR A 43 -15.85 22.29 -5.17
N ALA A 44 -15.64 22.86 -3.98
CA ALA A 44 -15.33 24.28 -3.84
C ALA A 44 -14.03 24.64 -4.57
N ASP A 45 -13.00 23.80 -4.47
CA ASP A 45 -11.73 23.97 -5.19
C ASP A 45 -11.93 23.94 -6.71
N ILE A 46 -12.70 22.98 -7.23
CA ILE A 46 -12.97 22.89 -8.68
C ILE A 46 -13.84 24.05 -9.18
N LEU A 47 -14.78 24.55 -8.38
CA LEU A 47 -15.54 25.75 -8.74
C LEU A 47 -14.65 26.99 -8.86
N ASP A 48 -13.71 27.17 -7.93
CA ASP A 48 -12.76 28.29 -7.98
C ASP A 48 -11.80 28.13 -9.18
N PHE A 49 -11.33 26.92 -9.47
CA PHE A 49 -10.56 26.63 -10.69
C PHE A 49 -11.34 26.93 -11.97
N SER A 50 -12.62 26.54 -12.03
CA SER A 50 -13.47 26.79 -13.19
C SER A 50 -13.77 28.27 -13.40
N ALA A 51 -13.79 29.06 -12.33
CA ALA A 51 -13.99 30.51 -12.40
C ALA A 51 -12.69 31.27 -12.72
N SER A 52 -11.52 30.64 -12.59
CA SER A 52 -10.23 31.26 -12.85
C SER A 52 -10.03 31.62 -14.33
N THR A 53 -9.46 32.80 -14.56
CA THR A 53 -9.01 33.26 -15.88
C THR A 53 -7.61 32.76 -16.25
N ASP A 54 -6.81 32.30 -15.29
CA ASP A 54 -5.46 31.77 -15.51
C ASP A 54 -5.35 30.32 -15.00
N LYS A 55 -5.78 29.39 -15.86
CA LYS A 55 -5.77 27.96 -15.55
C LYS A 55 -4.36 27.37 -15.41
N VAL A 56 -3.31 28.10 -15.80
CA VAL A 56 -1.94 27.59 -15.73
C VAL A 56 -1.37 27.86 -14.33
N GLU A 57 -1.52 29.08 -13.83
CA GLU A 57 -1.07 29.43 -12.47
C GLU A 57 -1.96 28.81 -11.38
N ASP A 58 -3.26 28.71 -11.62
CA ASP A 58 -4.23 28.27 -10.62
C ASP A 58 -4.41 26.75 -10.51
N LYS A 59 -3.43 25.96 -10.98
CA LYS A 59 -3.41 24.51 -10.77
C LYS A 59 -3.38 24.10 -9.29
N VAL A 60 -3.09 25.04 -8.39
CA VAL A 60 -3.20 24.85 -6.94
C VAL A 60 -4.58 24.34 -6.51
N PHE A 61 -5.66 24.76 -7.18
CA PHE A 61 -7.01 24.34 -6.82
C PHE A 61 -7.29 22.85 -7.15
N PRO A 62 -7.05 22.34 -8.38
CA PRO A 62 -7.12 20.91 -8.65
C PRO A 62 -6.24 20.05 -7.72
N PHE A 63 -5.01 20.50 -7.42
CA PHE A 63 -4.15 19.77 -6.48
C PHE A 63 -4.71 19.76 -5.05
N SER A 64 -5.31 20.87 -4.60
CA SER A 64 -6.02 20.94 -3.31
C SER A 64 -7.25 20.01 -3.30
N ALA A 65 -8.02 19.97 -4.38
CA ALA A 65 -9.18 19.10 -4.51
C ALA A 65 -8.78 17.62 -4.42
N LEU A 66 -7.77 17.20 -5.18
CA LEU A 66 -7.22 15.85 -5.14
C LEU A 66 -6.70 15.48 -3.74
N SER A 67 -6.03 16.42 -3.08
CA SER A 67 -5.58 16.23 -1.70
C SER A 67 -6.76 15.97 -0.76
N HIS A 68 -7.84 16.76 -0.80
CA HIS A 68 -9.03 16.53 0.03
C HIS A 68 -9.65 15.15 -0.22
N LEU A 69 -9.76 14.74 -1.49
CA LEU A 69 -10.30 13.44 -1.88
C LEU A 69 -9.43 12.29 -1.37
N ASP A 70 -8.10 12.37 -1.53
CA ASP A 70 -7.18 11.37 -0.98
C ASP A 70 -7.23 11.31 0.55
N HIS A 71 -7.35 12.44 1.25
CA HIS A 71 -7.53 12.46 2.71
C HIS A 71 -8.80 11.72 3.12
N SER A 72 -9.88 11.81 2.34
CA SER A 72 -11.12 11.09 2.64
C SER A 72 -10.95 9.56 2.55
N ILE A 73 -10.13 9.09 1.61
CA ILE A 73 -9.78 7.67 1.47
C ILE A 73 -8.86 7.25 2.62
N VAL A 74 -7.76 7.98 2.83
CA VAL A 74 -6.68 7.58 3.75
C VAL A 74 -7.10 7.70 5.22
N ILE A 75 -7.76 8.79 5.61
CA ILE A 75 -8.06 9.08 7.03
C ILE A 75 -9.39 8.48 7.46
N ALA A 76 -10.41 8.59 6.60
CA ALA A 76 -11.75 8.13 6.95
C ALA A 76 -12.10 6.76 6.36
N GLY A 77 -11.40 6.29 5.33
CA GLY A 77 -11.74 5.06 4.60
C GLY A 77 -12.90 5.22 3.62
N ALA A 78 -13.30 6.45 3.29
CA ALA A 78 -14.44 6.77 2.43
C ALA A 78 -15.74 5.96 2.71
N PRO A 79 -16.21 5.85 3.98
CA PRO A 79 -17.29 4.94 4.33
C PRO A 79 -18.64 5.38 3.77
N GLY A 80 -19.43 4.41 3.33
CA GLY A 80 -20.80 4.61 2.84
C GLY A 80 -20.92 4.22 1.38
N ASP A 81 -22.03 3.56 1.05
CA ASP A 81 -22.24 2.91 -0.24
C ASP A 81 -22.03 3.89 -1.42
N GLY A 82 -21.18 3.49 -2.37
CA GLY A 82 -20.84 4.25 -3.59
C GLY A 82 -19.94 5.48 -3.39
N ARG A 83 -19.54 5.83 -2.17
CA ARG A 83 -18.69 7.02 -1.95
C ARG A 83 -17.27 6.84 -2.45
N LEU A 84 -16.66 5.69 -2.19
CA LEU A 84 -15.31 5.41 -2.67
C LEU A 84 -15.26 5.50 -4.20
N ASP A 85 -16.21 4.87 -4.89
CA ASP A 85 -16.31 4.93 -6.35
C ASP A 85 -16.51 6.37 -6.84
N ALA A 86 -17.43 7.12 -6.24
CA ALA A 86 -17.65 8.52 -6.59
C ALA A 86 -16.39 9.39 -6.36
N ILE A 87 -15.63 9.13 -5.29
CA ILE A 87 -14.38 9.84 -5.01
C ILE A 87 -13.33 9.52 -6.08
N LEU A 88 -13.20 8.25 -6.47
CA LEU A 88 -12.27 7.80 -7.50
C LEU A 88 -12.65 8.38 -8.89
N ASP A 89 -13.94 8.41 -9.22
CA ASP A 89 -14.44 9.05 -10.45
C ASP A 89 -14.13 10.56 -10.47
N LEU A 90 -14.28 11.24 -9.32
CA LEU A 90 -13.91 12.66 -9.19
C LEU A 90 -12.41 12.88 -9.36
N ILE A 91 -11.58 12.01 -8.78
CA ILE A 91 -10.13 12.07 -8.95
C ILE A 91 -9.77 11.96 -10.43
N ASP A 92 -10.31 10.95 -11.11
CA ASP A 92 -10.05 10.70 -12.53
C ASP A 92 -10.51 11.88 -13.39
N GLY A 93 -11.72 12.40 -13.13
CA GLY A 93 -12.25 13.58 -13.83
C GLY A 93 -11.42 14.85 -13.61
N ILE A 94 -10.94 15.10 -12.38
CA ILE A 94 -10.07 16.24 -12.09
C ILE A 94 -8.72 16.09 -12.81
N GLN A 95 -8.12 14.90 -12.79
CA GLN A 95 -6.86 14.63 -13.48
C GLN A 95 -6.99 14.80 -15.00
N GLU A 96 -8.07 14.33 -15.59
CA GLU A 96 -8.33 14.44 -17.02
C GLU A 96 -8.66 15.89 -17.43
N GLU A 97 -9.69 16.48 -16.84
CA GLU A 97 -10.25 17.75 -17.29
C GLU A 97 -9.45 18.97 -16.82
N CYS A 98 -8.84 18.90 -15.63
CA CYS A 98 -8.14 20.04 -15.04
C CYS A 98 -6.62 19.96 -15.21
N LEU A 99 -6.04 18.75 -15.21
CA LEU A 99 -4.59 18.55 -15.28
C LEU A 99 -4.09 18.03 -16.62
N GLY A 100 -4.98 17.65 -17.54
CA GLY A 100 -4.65 17.18 -18.88
C GLY A 100 -4.00 15.80 -18.90
N SER A 101 -4.24 14.99 -17.86
CA SER A 101 -3.82 13.59 -17.84
C SER A 101 -4.71 12.79 -18.80
N PRO A 102 -4.17 11.85 -19.59
CA PRO A 102 -5.02 10.96 -20.36
C PRO A 102 -5.90 10.12 -19.42
N PRO A 103 -7.12 9.74 -19.84
CA PRO A 103 -7.99 8.91 -19.05
C PRO A 103 -7.30 7.59 -18.73
N ASN A 104 -7.50 7.16 -17.49
CA ASN A 104 -6.95 5.95 -16.93
C ASN A 104 -7.34 4.65 -17.68
N HIS A 105 -8.26 4.68 -18.65
CA HIS A 105 -8.70 3.51 -19.43
C HIS A 105 -7.69 2.94 -20.45
N ARG A 106 -6.43 3.41 -20.49
CA ARG A 106 -5.36 2.80 -21.31
C ARG A 106 -4.58 1.67 -20.59
N ARG A 107 -5.14 1.07 -19.54
CA ARG A 107 -4.49 0.05 -18.68
C ARG A 107 -4.46 -1.38 -19.23
N ASP A 108 -5.16 -1.70 -20.33
CA ASP A 108 -5.07 -3.04 -20.95
C ASP A 108 -3.80 -3.23 -21.81
N ALA A 109 -3.02 -2.17 -22.02
CA ALA A 109 -1.81 -2.20 -22.82
C ALA A 109 -0.57 -2.38 -21.92
N PRO A 110 0.38 -3.25 -22.28
CA PRO A 110 1.65 -3.36 -21.58
C PRO A 110 2.32 -1.98 -21.50
N PHE A 111 2.86 -1.63 -20.33
CA PHE A 111 3.59 -0.37 -20.17
C PHE A 111 4.87 -0.41 -21.00
N VAL A 112 4.90 0.31 -22.12
CA VAL A 112 6.09 0.43 -22.97
C VAL A 112 7.00 1.52 -22.41
N ALA A 113 7.83 1.17 -21.42
CA ALA A 113 8.97 1.99 -21.06
C ALA A 113 10.02 1.96 -22.18
N ALA A 114 10.68 3.08 -22.47
CA ALA A 114 11.86 3.08 -23.33
C ALA A 114 13.00 2.30 -22.63
N VAL A 115 13.24 1.06 -23.06
CA VAL A 115 14.20 0.13 -22.45
C VAL A 115 15.65 0.64 -22.62
N PRO A 116 16.44 0.83 -21.55
CA PRO A 116 17.90 0.77 -21.64
C PRO A 116 18.35 -0.70 -21.76
N PRO A 117 19.42 -1.01 -22.52
CA PRO A 117 19.79 -2.39 -22.81
C PRO A 117 20.22 -3.13 -21.55
N SER A 118 19.45 -4.14 -21.15
CA SER A 118 19.85 -5.10 -20.12
C SER A 118 20.90 -6.08 -20.68
N PRO A 119 21.93 -6.49 -19.91
CA PRO A 119 22.91 -7.47 -20.38
C PRO A 119 22.28 -8.88 -20.43
N ASN A 120 22.46 -9.55 -21.57
CA ASN A 120 22.01 -10.91 -21.92
C ASN A 120 21.91 -11.93 -20.75
N PRO A 121 20.79 -12.68 -20.64
CA PRO A 121 20.78 -13.95 -19.94
C PRO A 121 21.26 -15.06 -20.88
N ASN A 122 22.46 -15.61 -20.61
CA ASN A 122 22.89 -16.84 -21.28
C ASN A 122 22.10 -18.04 -20.71
N PRO A 123 21.57 -18.95 -21.56
CA PRO A 123 20.92 -20.16 -21.10
C PRO A 123 21.95 -21.27 -20.93
N THR A 124 22.17 -21.75 -19.70
CA THR A 124 22.79 -23.06 -19.48
C THR A 124 21.82 -23.97 -18.76
N SER A 125 21.41 -24.98 -19.51
CA SER A 125 20.59 -26.14 -19.16
C SER A 125 21.26 -27.09 -18.14
N ASN A 126 20.39 -27.87 -17.48
CA ASN A 126 20.62 -29.04 -16.60
C ASN A 126 20.92 -28.67 -15.13
N SER A 127 20.26 -29.24 -14.12
CA SER A 127 19.86 -30.64 -13.95
C SER A 127 18.74 -30.83 -12.91
N ASN A 128 17.92 -31.87 -13.09
CA ASN A 128 17.04 -32.45 -12.07
C ASN A 128 17.81 -32.79 -10.79
N SER A 129 17.47 -32.15 -9.67
CA SER A 129 17.76 -32.64 -8.32
C SER A 129 16.64 -32.25 -7.37
N THR A 130 15.75 -33.20 -7.09
CA THR A 130 14.90 -33.21 -5.89
C THR A 130 15.82 -33.28 -4.66
N SER A 131 16.16 -32.13 -4.12
CA SER A 131 16.80 -32.00 -2.81
C SER A 131 16.08 -30.89 -2.06
N ASN A 132 15.41 -31.24 -0.95
CA ASN A 132 14.98 -30.28 0.06
C ASN A 132 16.20 -29.51 0.56
N SER A 133 16.52 -28.39 -0.10
CA SER A 133 17.63 -27.53 0.26
C SER A 133 17.16 -26.60 1.37
N VAL A 134 17.69 -26.78 2.57
CA VAL A 134 17.54 -25.81 3.67
C VAL A 134 18.20 -24.51 3.21
N ALA A 135 17.40 -23.48 2.95
CA ALA A 135 17.93 -22.16 2.64
C ALA A 135 18.72 -21.62 3.85
N ALA A 136 19.76 -20.83 3.57
CA ALA A 136 20.53 -20.15 4.62
C ALA A 136 19.57 -19.40 5.57
N PRO A 137 19.83 -19.42 6.90
CA PRO A 137 18.99 -18.72 7.86
C PRO A 137 18.87 -17.25 7.45
N LEU A 138 17.64 -16.70 7.48
CA LEU A 138 17.48 -15.26 7.47
C LEU A 138 18.21 -14.74 8.71
N LEU A 139 19.13 -13.77 8.55
CA LEU A 139 19.92 -13.22 9.65
C LEU A 139 19.05 -12.67 10.80
N SER A 140 17.78 -12.39 10.52
CA SER A 140 16.78 -11.86 11.45
C SER A 140 15.92 -12.91 12.15
N ALA A 141 16.03 -14.20 11.83
CA ALA A 141 15.20 -15.26 12.41
C ALA A 141 16.04 -16.38 13.02
N GLU A 142 15.82 -16.69 14.30
CA GLU A 142 16.51 -17.79 15.00
C GLU A 142 16.16 -19.17 14.42
N LYS A 143 14.95 -19.32 13.89
CA LYS A 143 14.46 -20.56 13.25
C LYS A 143 14.36 -20.39 11.74
N SER A 144 14.78 -21.41 11.01
CA SER A 144 14.60 -21.47 9.55
C SER A 144 13.11 -21.55 9.21
N VAL A 145 12.66 -20.73 8.26
CA VAL A 145 11.30 -20.76 7.73
C VAL A 145 11.21 -21.84 6.66
N LEU A 146 10.16 -22.67 6.69
CA LEU A 146 9.93 -23.73 5.71
C LEU A 146 9.85 -23.13 4.29
N ARG A 147 10.67 -23.63 3.36
CA ARG A 147 10.63 -23.26 1.95
C ARG A 147 10.02 -24.41 1.15
N LEU A 148 9.00 -24.12 0.35
CA LEU A 148 8.38 -25.10 -0.55
C LEU A 148 8.67 -24.67 -1.99
N ASP A 149 9.21 -25.59 -2.78
CA ASP A 149 9.54 -25.32 -4.20
C ASP A 149 8.31 -25.32 -5.11
N THR A 150 7.20 -25.90 -4.64
CA THR A 150 5.92 -25.94 -5.35
C THR A 150 4.79 -25.46 -4.45
N PRO A 151 3.81 -24.72 -4.98
CA PRO A 151 2.64 -24.32 -4.20
C PRO A 151 1.89 -25.55 -3.66
N PRO A 152 1.62 -25.64 -2.34
CA PRO A 152 0.85 -26.73 -1.77
C PRO A 152 -0.60 -26.70 -2.26
N SER A 153 -1.26 -27.86 -2.31
CA SER A 153 -2.71 -27.87 -2.52
C SER A 153 -3.44 -27.18 -1.36
N LEU A 154 -4.63 -26.63 -1.61
CA LEU A 154 -5.44 -25.96 -0.58
C LEU A 154 -5.68 -26.87 0.64
N GLY A 155 -6.00 -28.15 0.41
CA GLY A 155 -6.17 -29.12 1.49
C GLY A 155 -4.89 -29.38 2.30
N THR A 156 -3.71 -29.35 1.65
CA THR A 156 -2.42 -29.46 2.35
C THR A 156 -2.15 -28.20 3.17
N PHE A 157 -2.46 -27.02 2.62
CA PHE A 157 -2.35 -25.76 3.33
C PHE A 157 -3.21 -25.77 4.60
N ILE A 158 -4.52 -26.03 4.47
CA ILE A 158 -5.46 -26.05 5.59
C ILE A 158 -5.05 -27.06 6.67
N ALA A 159 -4.69 -28.29 6.27
CA ALA A 159 -4.44 -29.36 7.22
C ALA A 159 -3.06 -29.30 7.90
N ARG A 160 -2.08 -28.61 7.29
CA ARG A 160 -0.68 -28.74 7.73
C ARG A 160 0.12 -27.45 7.75
N LEU A 161 -0.25 -26.40 7.01
CA LEU A 161 0.59 -25.20 6.84
C LEU A 161 -0.07 -23.94 7.38
N SER A 162 -1.38 -23.95 7.57
CA SER A 162 -2.23 -22.87 8.07
C SER A 162 -1.89 -22.37 9.48
N SER A 163 -0.92 -22.93 10.19
CA SER A 163 -0.49 -22.45 11.51
C SER A 163 1.02 -22.30 11.63
N ARG A 164 1.75 -22.27 10.51
CA ARG A 164 3.20 -22.08 10.50
C ARG A 164 3.65 -21.24 9.31
N PRO A 165 4.69 -20.40 9.47
CA PRO A 165 5.22 -19.63 8.37
C PRO A 165 5.90 -20.54 7.34
N PHE A 166 5.71 -20.23 6.05
CA PHE A 166 6.43 -20.86 4.95
C PHE A 166 6.67 -19.86 3.81
N LEU A 167 7.63 -20.17 2.94
CA LEU A 167 8.01 -19.40 1.76
C LEU A 167 7.65 -20.17 0.49
N LEU A 168 7.06 -19.47 -0.47
CA LEU A 168 6.82 -19.95 -1.84
C LEU A 168 7.62 -19.08 -2.84
N PRO A 169 8.89 -19.43 -3.13
CA PRO A 169 9.68 -18.70 -4.11
C PRO A 169 9.03 -18.77 -5.49
N GLY A 170 9.00 -17.64 -6.21
CA GLY A 170 8.48 -17.58 -7.57
C GLY A 170 6.95 -17.64 -7.68
N PHE A 171 6.22 -17.67 -6.56
CA PHE A 171 4.76 -17.77 -6.57
C PHE A 171 4.07 -16.54 -7.19
N LEU A 172 4.74 -15.39 -7.15
CA LEU A 172 4.21 -14.13 -7.66
C LEU A 172 4.58 -13.84 -9.12
N LEU A 173 5.34 -14.72 -9.78
CA LEU A 173 5.91 -14.44 -11.10
C LEU A 173 4.86 -14.11 -12.17
N ASP A 174 3.61 -14.53 -11.98
CA ASP A 174 2.51 -14.26 -12.90
C ASP A 174 1.78 -12.94 -12.62
N TRP A 175 2.17 -12.18 -11.58
CA TRP A 175 1.58 -10.88 -11.31
C TRP A 175 1.89 -9.89 -12.45
N PRO A 176 0.89 -9.12 -12.93
CA PRO A 176 1.15 -8.02 -13.84
C PRO A 176 2.17 -7.02 -13.29
N ALA A 177 2.18 -6.80 -11.97
CA ALA A 177 3.13 -5.93 -11.25
C ALA A 177 4.61 -6.24 -11.53
N LEU A 178 4.93 -7.50 -11.90
CA LEU A 178 6.28 -7.95 -12.22
C LEU A 178 6.58 -7.97 -13.73
N ASN A 179 5.56 -7.83 -14.58
CA ASN A 179 5.66 -8.05 -16.01
C ASN A 179 5.08 -6.89 -16.81
N ALA A 180 3.79 -6.95 -17.17
CA ALA A 180 3.13 -5.97 -18.05
C ALA A 180 3.08 -4.57 -17.44
N HIS A 181 3.01 -4.49 -16.11
CA HIS A 181 2.82 -3.29 -15.30
C HIS A 181 3.95 -3.21 -14.26
N PRO A 182 5.19 -2.94 -14.68
CA PRO A 182 6.36 -3.15 -13.83
C PRO A 182 6.41 -2.12 -12.69
N TRP A 183 6.03 -2.52 -11.47
CA TRP A 183 6.14 -1.65 -10.28
C TRP A 183 7.58 -1.26 -9.94
N ALA A 184 8.55 -2.03 -10.46
CA ALA A 184 9.95 -1.63 -10.45
C ALA A 184 10.24 -0.37 -11.28
N SER A 185 9.27 0.18 -12.03
CA SER A 185 9.39 1.47 -12.70
C SER A 185 8.67 2.55 -11.90
N LEU A 186 9.43 3.52 -11.36
CA LEU A 186 8.84 4.70 -10.74
C LEU A 186 8.02 5.53 -11.74
N GLU A 187 8.33 5.45 -13.03
CA GLU A 187 7.53 6.07 -14.09
C GLU A 187 6.17 5.39 -14.23
N TYR A 188 6.12 4.05 -14.17
CA TYR A 188 4.86 3.32 -14.15
C TYR A 188 4.02 3.70 -12.93
N LEU A 189 4.62 3.72 -11.74
CA LEU A 189 3.92 4.11 -10.51
C LEU A 189 3.36 5.54 -10.56
N ARG A 190 4.06 6.48 -11.21
CA ARG A 190 3.54 7.84 -11.47
C ARG A 190 2.38 7.81 -12.47
N ALA A 191 2.54 7.09 -13.58
CA ALA A 191 1.52 6.97 -14.61
C ALA A 191 0.22 6.32 -14.08
N ALA A 192 0.34 5.26 -13.28
CA ALA A 192 -0.78 4.54 -12.69
C ALA A 192 -1.57 5.36 -11.65
N ALA A 193 -0.89 6.28 -10.96
CA ALA A 193 -1.52 7.17 -9.98
C ALA A 193 -2.17 8.41 -10.63
N GLY A 194 -1.60 8.88 -11.74
CA GLY A 194 -1.89 10.20 -12.29
C GLY A 194 -1.35 11.34 -11.42
N PRO A 195 -1.44 12.59 -11.89
CA PRO A 195 -0.86 13.74 -11.20
C PRO A 195 -1.62 14.10 -9.92
N GLY A 196 -0.92 14.70 -8.95
CA GLY A 196 -1.55 15.43 -7.84
C GLY A 196 -2.04 14.61 -6.66
N ARG A 197 -1.79 13.31 -6.68
CA ARG A 197 -2.15 12.38 -5.61
C ARG A 197 -1.25 12.54 -4.39
N VAL A 198 -1.78 12.27 -3.20
CA VAL A 198 -1.04 12.34 -1.92
C VAL A 198 -1.17 11.04 -1.12
N VAL A 199 -0.11 10.62 -0.45
CA VAL A 199 -0.02 9.36 0.31
C VAL A 199 0.46 9.59 1.74
N PRO A 200 0.08 8.72 2.70
CA PRO A 200 0.68 8.73 4.02
C PRO A 200 2.10 8.18 3.96
N VAL A 201 3.05 8.91 4.55
CA VAL A 201 4.47 8.54 4.60
C VAL A 201 4.98 8.68 6.02
N GLU A 202 5.60 7.62 6.52
CA GLU A 202 6.41 7.64 7.73
C GLU A 202 7.75 8.34 7.46
N VAL A 203 8.11 9.24 8.36
CA VAL A 203 9.37 9.99 8.34
C VAL A 203 10.15 9.59 9.59
N GLY A 204 11.34 9.03 9.40
CA GLY A 204 12.18 8.51 10.49
C GLY A 204 12.48 7.02 10.33
N ASN A 205 13.48 6.53 11.07
CA ASN A 205 14.02 5.17 10.88
C ASN A 205 13.33 4.09 11.73
N ASP A 206 12.56 4.48 12.76
CA ASP A 206 11.96 3.56 13.72
C ASP A 206 10.74 4.22 14.38
N TYR A 207 9.55 3.63 14.22
CA TYR A 207 8.30 4.17 14.77
C TYR A 207 8.26 4.27 16.30
N ARG A 208 9.25 3.69 16.99
CA ARG A 208 9.38 3.75 18.44
C ARG A 208 10.21 4.94 18.93
N LYS A 209 10.79 5.73 18.02
CA LYS A 209 11.64 6.88 18.37
C LYS A 209 10.88 8.20 18.28
N ASP A 210 11.31 9.17 19.09
CA ASP A 210 10.68 10.50 19.18
C ASP A 210 10.80 11.33 17.88
N ASP A 211 11.73 10.98 16.98
CA ASP A 211 11.90 11.62 15.68
C ASP A 211 10.97 11.05 14.59
N TRP A 212 10.20 10.00 14.91
CA TRP A 212 9.23 9.43 13.99
C TRP A 212 7.96 10.26 13.90
N THR A 213 7.46 10.46 12.69
CA THR A 213 6.16 11.08 12.43
C THR A 213 5.54 10.51 11.16
N GLN A 214 4.25 10.75 10.97
CA GLN A 214 3.55 10.45 9.72
C GLN A 214 3.01 11.75 9.13
N LYS A 215 3.13 11.90 7.81
CA LYS A 215 2.55 13.04 7.09
C LYS A 215 1.95 12.61 5.75
N MET A 216 0.98 13.38 5.29
CA MET A 216 0.53 13.32 3.90
C MET A 216 1.56 14.00 3.00
N MET A 217 2.06 13.29 2.00
CA MET A 217 3.09 13.74 1.07
C MET A 217 2.59 13.56 -0.37
N PRO A 218 2.90 14.49 -1.31
CA PRO A 218 2.66 14.26 -2.73
C PRO A 218 3.34 12.98 -3.22
N TRP A 219 2.60 12.13 -3.92
CA TRP A 219 3.09 10.85 -4.45
C TRP A 219 4.34 11.03 -5.31
N ASP A 220 4.34 12.03 -6.19
CA ASP A 220 5.50 12.35 -7.04
C ASP A 220 6.74 12.73 -6.22
N ALA A 221 6.55 13.49 -5.14
CA ALA A 221 7.64 13.89 -4.25
C ALA A 221 8.19 12.68 -3.46
N PHE A 222 7.30 11.78 -3.04
CA PHE A 222 7.71 10.52 -2.40
C PHE A 222 8.52 9.65 -3.36
N LEU A 223 8.05 9.41 -4.58
CA LEU A 223 8.80 8.63 -5.57
C LEU A 223 10.11 9.30 -5.99
N ALA A 224 10.13 10.63 -6.12
CA ALA A 224 11.36 11.37 -6.39
C ALA A 224 12.40 11.23 -5.25
N SER A 225 11.93 11.16 -4.00
CA SER A 225 12.82 10.95 -2.85
C SER A 225 13.48 9.56 -2.88
N ILE A 226 12.75 8.53 -3.32
CA ILE A 226 13.32 7.18 -3.50
C ILE A 226 14.41 7.22 -4.57
N GLU A 227 14.14 7.83 -5.72
CA GLU A 227 15.09 7.95 -6.82
C GLU A 227 16.37 8.70 -6.40
N GLU A 228 16.24 9.76 -5.62
CA GLU A 228 17.37 10.53 -5.11
C GLU A 228 18.20 9.74 -4.10
N LEU A 229 17.54 9.01 -3.18
CA LEU A 229 18.24 8.16 -2.21
C LEU A 229 18.99 7.01 -2.89
N GLU A 230 18.42 6.42 -3.94
CA GLU A 230 19.09 5.41 -4.77
C GLU A 230 20.37 5.98 -5.41
N LYS A 231 20.28 7.17 -6.04
CA LYS A 231 21.45 7.86 -6.64
C LYS A 231 22.52 8.21 -5.61
N GLN A 232 22.13 8.71 -4.45
CA GLN A 232 23.06 9.06 -3.37
C GLN A 232 23.81 7.83 -2.85
N ARG A 233 23.10 6.71 -2.69
CA ARG A 233 23.70 5.45 -2.26
C ARG A 233 24.71 4.93 -3.28
N ASP A 234 24.37 4.96 -4.57
CA ASP A 234 25.28 4.54 -5.64
C ASP A 234 26.52 5.43 -5.73
N ALA A 235 26.40 6.71 -5.35
CA ALA A 235 27.51 7.66 -5.22
C ALA A 235 28.29 7.54 -3.89
N GLY A 236 27.90 6.66 -2.97
CA GLY A 236 28.53 6.49 -1.66
C GLY A 236 28.33 7.68 -0.70
N LEU A 237 27.30 8.50 -0.91
CA LEU A 237 26.95 9.63 -0.06
C LEU A 237 26.07 9.18 1.11
N SER A 238 26.10 9.94 2.22
CA SER A 238 25.19 9.73 3.33
C SER A 238 23.75 10.04 2.89
N PRO A 239 22.84 9.06 2.94
CA PRO A 239 21.46 9.27 2.51
C PRO A 239 20.74 10.27 3.42
N GLY A 240 19.83 11.05 2.83
CA GLY A 240 18.87 11.89 3.55
C GLY A 240 17.90 11.11 4.45
N PRO A 241 16.90 11.77 5.05
CA PRO A 241 15.93 11.09 5.91
C PRO A 241 15.16 10.02 5.13
N LEU A 242 15.07 8.83 5.72
CA LEU A 242 14.36 7.70 5.16
C LEU A 242 12.85 7.97 5.19
N LEU A 243 12.20 7.78 4.04
CA LEU A 243 10.76 7.90 3.87
C LEU A 243 10.15 6.54 3.56
N TYR A 244 9.09 6.17 4.28
CA TYR A 244 8.51 4.84 4.17
C TYR A 244 6.99 4.93 4.09
N LEU A 245 6.42 4.48 2.97
CA LEU A 245 4.98 4.21 2.88
C LEU A 245 4.79 2.80 3.43
N ALA A 246 4.31 2.71 4.67
CA ALA A 246 4.13 1.45 5.38
C ALA A 246 2.66 1.23 5.71
N GLN A 247 2.23 -0.03 5.64
CA GLN A 247 0.91 -0.48 6.13
C GLN A 247 -0.26 0.34 5.56
N HIS A 248 -0.16 0.76 4.30
CA HIS A 248 -1.20 1.57 3.67
C HIS A 248 -2.08 0.69 2.77
N SER A 249 -3.40 0.84 2.84
CA SER A 249 -4.34 0.22 1.91
C SER A 249 -4.33 0.91 0.54
N LEU A 250 -3.16 0.90 -0.10
CA LEU A 250 -2.82 1.60 -1.34
C LEU A 250 -3.83 1.32 -2.46
N PHE A 251 -4.37 0.10 -2.49
CA PHE A 251 -5.31 -0.36 -3.51
C PHE A 251 -6.68 0.33 -3.49
N ASN A 252 -7.12 0.79 -2.31
CA ASN A 252 -8.34 1.58 -2.21
C ASN A 252 -8.13 2.99 -2.80
N GLN A 253 -6.90 3.46 -2.81
CA GLN A 253 -6.54 4.77 -3.33
C GLN A 253 -6.17 4.72 -4.82
N PHE A 254 -5.50 3.66 -5.26
CA PHE A 254 -5.01 3.49 -6.62
C PHE A 254 -5.55 2.18 -7.22
N PRO A 255 -6.78 2.18 -7.77
CA PRO A 255 -7.37 0.98 -8.37
C PRO A 255 -6.54 0.37 -9.50
N ALA A 256 -5.80 1.20 -10.25
CA ALA A 256 -4.86 0.72 -11.27
C ALA A 256 -3.83 -0.27 -10.70
N LEU A 257 -3.32 0.01 -9.50
CA LEU A 257 -2.36 -0.88 -8.84
C LEU A 257 -3.06 -2.13 -8.29
N ARG A 258 -4.36 -2.08 -7.97
CA ARG A 258 -5.10 -3.28 -7.54
C ARG A 258 -5.19 -4.31 -8.66
N GLU A 259 -5.32 -3.86 -9.90
CA GLU A 259 -5.39 -4.71 -11.12
C GLU A 259 -4.07 -5.47 -11.36
N ASP A 260 -2.96 -5.04 -10.74
CA ASP A 260 -1.64 -5.63 -10.94
C ASP A 260 -1.31 -6.78 -9.98
N VAL A 261 -2.21 -7.05 -9.04
CA VAL A 261 -2.01 -7.97 -7.93
C VAL A 261 -3.00 -9.13 -8.04
N ILE A 262 -2.47 -10.35 -8.03
CA ILE A 262 -3.28 -11.57 -7.97
C ILE A 262 -3.29 -12.06 -6.51
N VAL A 263 -4.46 -11.96 -5.87
CA VAL A 263 -4.67 -12.42 -4.51
C VAL A 263 -4.60 -13.95 -4.46
N PRO A 264 -3.76 -14.57 -3.61
CA PRO A 264 -3.65 -16.03 -3.60
C PRO A 264 -4.86 -16.76 -3.05
N ASP A 265 -5.22 -17.88 -3.66
CA ASP A 265 -6.38 -18.69 -3.24
C ASP A 265 -6.35 -19.12 -1.77
N TYR A 266 -5.16 -19.27 -1.16
CA TYR A 266 -5.02 -19.63 0.25
C TYR A 266 -5.72 -18.65 1.20
N VAL A 267 -5.87 -17.38 0.80
CA VAL A 267 -6.53 -16.35 1.62
C VAL A 267 -8.01 -16.69 1.85
N TYR A 268 -8.63 -17.48 0.97
CA TYR A 268 -10.06 -17.82 1.02
C TYR A 268 -10.33 -19.17 1.71
N SER A 269 -9.38 -19.68 2.48
CA SER A 269 -9.47 -21.01 3.11
C SER A 269 -10.46 -21.13 4.28
N ASP A 270 -11.23 -20.08 4.59
CA ASP A 270 -12.21 -19.98 5.70
C ASP A 270 -11.69 -20.65 6.99
N LEU A 271 -10.49 -20.25 7.41
CA LEU A 271 -9.85 -20.78 8.61
C LEU A 271 -10.62 -20.29 9.86
N PRO A 272 -10.73 -21.11 10.92
CA PRO A 272 -11.35 -20.68 12.15
C PRO A 272 -10.57 -19.51 12.78
N PRO A 273 -11.24 -18.68 13.60
CA PRO A 273 -10.56 -17.70 14.42
C PRO A 273 -9.40 -18.34 15.21
N PRO A 274 -8.29 -17.63 15.38
CA PRO A 274 -7.16 -18.11 16.17
C PRO A 274 -7.54 -18.34 17.63
N ASP A 275 -6.90 -19.32 18.28
CA ASP A 275 -7.14 -19.62 19.70
C ASP A 275 -6.81 -18.42 20.61
N ASP A 276 -5.84 -17.59 20.22
CA ASP A 276 -5.44 -16.37 20.94
C ASP A 276 -6.26 -15.13 20.57
N TYR A 277 -7.11 -15.22 19.54
CA TYR A 277 -8.01 -14.15 19.14
C TYR A 277 -9.37 -14.69 18.63
N PRO A 278 -10.16 -15.33 19.52
CA PRO A 278 -11.40 -16.00 19.14
C PRO A 278 -12.52 -15.05 18.71
N GLU A 279 -12.40 -13.76 19.02
CA GLU A 279 -13.34 -12.71 18.65
C GLU A 279 -13.10 -12.15 17.24
N TYR A 280 -12.10 -12.68 16.51
CA TYR A 280 -11.80 -12.23 15.16
C TYR A 280 -13.03 -12.29 14.25
N VAL A 281 -13.35 -11.15 13.63
CA VAL A 281 -14.33 -11.05 12.57
C VAL A 281 -13.61 -10.52 11.33
N PRO A 282 -13.73 -11.20 10.17
CA PRO A 282 -13.17 -10.68 8.94
C PRO A 282 -13.69 -9.28 8.58
N PRO A 283 -12.92 -8.48 7.84
CA PRO A 283 -13.39 -7.23 7.27
C PRO A 283 -14.73 -7.39 6.55
N THR A 284 -15.58 -6.38 6.61
CA THR A 284 -16.91 -6.41 5.98
C THR A 284 -16.91 -6.00 4.51
N ASN A 285 -15.74 -5.92 3.87
CA ASN A 285 -15.64 -5.65 2.43
C ASN A 285 -15.86 -6.93 1.63
N ASP A 286 -16.06 -6.79 0.32
CA ASP A 286 -16.49 -7.89 -0.56
C ASP A 286 -15.51 -9.07 -0.59
N GLU A 287 -14.21 -8.81 -0.43
CA GLU A 287 -13.18 -9.86 -0.39
C GLU A 287 -12.97 -10.44 1.01
N HIS A 288 -13.47 -9.79 2.07
CA HIS A 288 -13.15 -10.08 3.47
C HIS A 288 -11.64 -10.00 3.78
N LEU A 289 -10.91 -9.12 3.09
CA LEU A 289 -9.46 -8.96 3.19
C LEU A 289 -9.07 -7.51 3.43
N VAL A 290 -7.94 -7.30 4.09
CA VAL A 290 -7.24 -6.02 4.04
C VAL A 290 -5.98 -6.21 3.20
N LEU A 291 -5.84 -5.42 2.15
CA LEU A 291 -4.67 -5.45 1.30
C LEU A 291 -3.86 -4.19 1.58
N ASN A 292 -2.65 -4.37 2.07
CA ASN A 292 -1.73 -3.28 2.36
C ASN A 292 -0.50 -3.36 1.45
N ALA A 293 0.14 -2.20 1.25
CA ALA A 293 1.37 -2.09 0.50
C ALA A 293 2.46 -1.43 1.35
N TRP A 294 3.70 -1.82 1.07
CA TRP A 294 4.91 -1.26 1.65
C TRP A 294 5.84 -0.83 0.52
N LEU A 295 6.15 0.45 0.49
CA LEU A 295 7.03 1.04 -0.51
C LEU A 295 8.02 1.97 0.19
N GLY A 296 9.30 1.79 -0.10
CA GLY A 296 10.35 2.66 0.40
C GLY A 296 11.71 2.23 -0.13
N PRO A 297 12.74 3.05 0.09
CA PRO A 297 14.09 2.76 -0.37
C PRO A 297 14.71 1.62 0.45
N ALA A 298 15.80 1.03 -0.07
CA ALA A 298 16.55 0.04 0.67
C ALA A 298 17.01 0.57 2.04
N GLY A 299 16.88 -0.26 3.08
CA GLY A 299 17.22 0.10 4.46
C GLY A 299 16.01 0.54 5.29
N THR A 300 14.79 0.54 4.75
CA THR A 300 13.57 0.65 5.56
C THR A 300 13.45 -0.50 6.53
N VAL A 301 13.11 -0.18 7.78
CA VAL A 301 12.95 -1.17 8.85
C VAL A 301 11.56 -1.05 9.44
N SER A 302 10.85 -2.18 9.51
CA SER A 302 9.70 -2.35 10.39
C SER A 302 10.16 -3.11 11.64
N PRO A 303 10.33 -2.44 12.80
CA PRO A 303 10.65 -3.11 14.05
C PRO A 303 9.74 -4.31 14.34
N ALA A 304 10.27 -5.29 15.09
CA ALA A 304 9.52 -6.50 15.45
C ALA A 304 8.25 -6.15 16.25
N HIS A 305 7.11 -6.63 15.77
CA HIS A 305 5.81 -6.46 16.42
C HIS A 305 4.91 -7.66 16.13
N THR A 306 3.90 -7.85 16.99
CA THR A 306 2.75 -8.69 16.69
C THR A 306 1.67 -7.82 16.08
N VAL A 307 1.03 -8.29 15.01
CA VAL A 307 -0.16 -7.65 14.48
C VAL A 307 -1.31 -8.05 15.41
N GLY A 308 -1.94 -7.09 16.10
CA GLY A 308 -2.95 -7.34 17.13
C GLY A 308 -4.12 -6.34 17.11
N ASP A 309 -5.30 -6.84 17.48
CA ASP A 309 -6.61 -6.22 17.78
C ASP A 309 -7.33 -5.33 16.76
N VAL A 310 -6.70 -4.83 15.70
CA VAL A 310 -7.45 -4.04 14.68
C VAL A 310 -6.92 -4.18 13.26
N ASP A 311 -5.67 -4.59 13.11
CA ASP A 311 -5.06 -4.86 11.82
C ASP A 311 -4.85 -6.36 11.65
N LEU A 312 -5.49 -6.92 10.62
CA LEU A 312 -5.08 -8.14 9.93
C LEU A 312 -4.62 -9.33 10.79
N TRP A 313 -5.57 -9.98 11.46
CA TRP A 313 -5.63 -11.40 11.17
C TRP A 313 -6.24 -11.51 9.78
N ILE A 314 -5.46 -12.00 8.83
CA ILE A 314 -5.97 -12.54 7.59
C ILE A 314 -5.35 -13.93 7.54
N PRO A 315 -6.07 -14.97 7.08
CA PRO A 315 -5.43 -16.19 6.60
C PRO A 315 -4.32 -15.95 5.54
N ALA A 316 -4.09 -14.70 5.10
CA ALA A 316 -2.99 -14.28 4.25
C ALA A 316 -2.87 -12.74 4.20
N LEU A 317 -1.91 -12.19 4.93
CA LEU A 317 -1.40 -10.86 4.63
C LEU A 317 -0.62 -10.92 3.30
N VAL A 318 -1.06 -10.19 2.27
CA VAL A 318 -0.27 -9.98 1.06
C VAL A 318 0.68 -8.82 1.32
N LEU A 319 1.87 -9.12 1.84
CA LEU A 319 2.98 -8.18 1.86
C LEU A 319 3.47 -8.00 0.43
N ILE A 320 3.46 -6.77 -0.05
CA ILE A 320 4.09 -6.41 -1.32
C ILE A 320 5.25 -5.49 -0.97
N PHE A 321 6.45 -6.05 -0.98
CA PHE A 321 7.69 -5.29 -0.95
C PHE A 321 8.12 -5.04 -2.39
N VAL A 322 8.25 -3.79 -2.79
CA VAL A 322 8.94 -3.46 -4.04
C VAL A 322 10.38 -3.12 -3.70
N ASP A 323 11.25 -4.12 -3.65
CA ASP A 323 12.70 -3.87 -3.61
C ASP A 323 13.22 -3.70 -5.04
N ARG A 324 13.44 -2.44 -5.47
CA ARG A 324 14.00 -2.12 -6.79
C ARG A 324 15.43 -2.61 -7.00
N VAL A 325 16.17 -2.93 -5.93
CA VAL A 325 17.58 -3.35 -6.00
C VAL A 325 17.70 -4.81 -6.43
N GLN A 326 16.69 -5.64 -6.15
CA GLN A 326 16.67 -7.06 -6.51
C GLN A 326 15.51 -7.46 -7.42
N GLY A 327 14.57 -6.56 -7.75
CA GLY A 327 13.41 -6.87 -8.58
C GLY A 327 12.47 -7.90 -7.94
N SER A 328 12.54 -8.06 -6.62
CA SER A 328 11.84 -9.09 -5.88
C SER A 328 10.61 -8.52 -5.19
N VAL A 329 9.43 -9.02 -5.57
CA VAL A 329 8.23 -8.91 -4.74
C VAL A 329 8.19 -10.10 -3.78
N LEU A 330 8.18 -9.82 -2.49
CA LEU A 330 8.16 -10.83 -1.42
C LEU A 330 6.78 -10.87 -0.79
N GLN A 331 6.06 -11.98 -0.98
CA GLN A 331 4.87 -12.30 -0.22
C GLN A 331 5.23 -13.20 0.97
N LEU A 332 4.80 -12.81 2.17
CA LEU A 332 4.83 -13.65 3.35
C LEU A 332 3.40 -13.99 3.77
N LEU A 333 3.02 -15.27 3.65
CA LEU A 333 1.77 -15.78 4.19
C LEU A 333 1.96 -16.07 5.69
N ARG A 334 1.25 -15.32 6.55
CA ARG A 334 1.23 -15.54 8.00
C ARG A 334 -0.18 -15.87 8.46
N THR A 335 -0.32 -16.93 9.24
CA THR A 335 -1.60 -17.44 9.74
C THR A 335 -1.57 -17.80 11.24
N SER A 336 -0.51 -17.47 11.97
CA SER A 336 -0.44 -17.66 13.44
C SER A 336 0.67 -16.84 14.14
N ARG A 337 0.55 -16.70 15.47
CA ARG A 337 1.53 -16.11 16.39
C ARG A 337 2.73 -17.04 16.61
N TRP A 338 3.92 -16.48 16.84
CA TRP A 338 5.08 -17.25 17.33
C TRP A 338 4.77 -17.72 18.76
N PRO A 339 4.99 -19.00 19.13
CA PRO A 339 4.92 -19.38 20.53
C PRO A 339 5.89 -18.52 21.35
N GLU A 340 5.40 -17.94 22.45
CA GLU A 340 6.15 -17.01 23.33
C GLU A 340 7.41 -17.65 23.95
N ASP A 341 7.53 -18.98 23.91
CA ASP A 341 8.66 -19.73 24.48
C ASP A 341 9.99 -19.54 23.74
N ASP A 342 10.01 -18.91 22.56
CA ASP A 342 11.24 -18.68 21.78
C ASP A 342 11.81 -17.24 21.89
N MET A 343 11.20 -16.34 22.67
CA MET A 343 11.64 -14.94 22.80
C MET A 343 12.66 -14.70 23.92
N ALA A 344 13.32 -15.75 24.42
CA ALA A 344 14.33 -15.65 25.48
C ALA A 344 15.76 -15.86 24.94
N GLY A 345 16.29 -14.84 24.25
CA GLY A 345 17.74 -14.66 24.04
C GLY A 345 18.32 -13.68 25.07
N PRO A 346 19.55 -13.89 25.59
CA PRO A 346 20.10 -13.14 26.72
C PRO A 346 20.47 -11.68 26.36
N PRO A 347 20.62 -10.79 27.38
CA PRO A 347 20.64 -9.33 27.22
C PRO A 347 21.78 -8.74 26.39
#